data_AF-A0A8S0SE01-F1
#
_entry.id   AF-A0A8S0SE01-F1
#
_cell.length_a   1.000
_cell.length_b   1.000
_cell.length_c   1.000
_cell.angle_alpha   90.00
_cell.angle_beta   90.00
_cell.angle_gamma   90.00
#
_symmetry.space_group_name_H-M   'P 1'
#
loop_
_entity.id
_entity.type
_entity.pdbx_description
1 polymer ?
#
loop_
_entity_poly.entity_id
_entity_poly.type
_entity_poly.pdbx_seq_one_letter_code
_entity_poly.pdbx_strand_id
1 'polypeptide(L)'
;MQALHSAAFRPSPLDPLHKQTSTSHPLFHSSNNAKPPTPPSPKLPFSISASASTPSAPKRETDPKKRVVITGMGLVSVFGNDVDAYYEKLLAGESGITLIDRFDASKFPTRFGGQIRGFKSEGYIDGKNDRRLDDCLRYCIVAGKKALEGADLGGDRLGKVCVIYDPC
;
A
#
# COMPACT_ATOMS: atom_id res chain seq x y z
N MET A 1 49.03 -20.40 12.05
CA MET A 1 48.70 -19.36 13.04
C MET A 1 47.36 -18.76 12.64
N GLN A 2 46.42 -18.81 13.59
CA GLN A 2 45.15 -18.07 13.69
C GLN A 2 44.04 -18.35 12.65
N ALA A 3 43.11 -19.21 13.09
CA ALA A 3 41.70 -19.12 12.74
C ALA A 3 41.06 -17.98 13.57
N LEU A 4 40.35 -17.05 12.91
CA LEU A 4 39.53 -16.04 13.57
C LEU A 4 38.06 -16.19 13.15
N HIS A 5 37.37 -16.90 14.04
CA HIS A 5 35.96 -16.92 14.39
C HIS A 5 35.00 -15.94 13.69
N SER A 6 33.99 -16.53 13.02
CA SER A 6 32.70 -15.93 12.69
C SER A 6 31.97 -15.41 13.93
N ALA A 7 31.52 -14.16 13.88
CA ALA A 7 30.63 -13.57 14.88
C ALA A 7 29.23 -14.18 14.71
N ALA A 8 28.84 -15.01 15.68
CA ALA A 8 27.50 -15.55 15.80
C ALA A 8 26.49 -14.43 16.11
N PHE A 9 25.44 -14.35 15.28
CA PHE A 9 24.20 -13.63 15.54
C PHE A 9 23.68 -14.03 16.94
N ARG A 10 23.62 -13.08 17.86
CA ARG A 10 22.89 -13.24 19.13
C ARG A 10 21.48 -12.68 18.95
N PRO A 11 20.42 -13.47 19.15
CA PRO A 11 19.06 -12.93 19.25
C PRO A 11 18.87 -12.25 20.61
N SER A 12 18.32 -11.04 20.59
CA SER A 12 17.94 -10.28 21.79
C SER A 12 16.80 -10.97 22.54
N PRO A 13 16.82 -11.03 23.89
CA PRO A 13 15.74 -11.63 24.67
C PRO A 13 14.53 -10.69 24.72
N LEU A 14 13.38 -11.16 24.24
CA LEU A 14 12.09 -10.54 24.49
C LEU A 14 11.55 -11.06 25.83
N ASP A 15 11.40 -10.18 26.80
CA ASP A 15 10.76 -10.47 28.09
C ASP A 15 9.22 -10.63 27.94
N PRO A 16 8.62 -11.69 28.48
CA PRO A 16 7.16 -11.83 28.55
C PRO A 16 6.59 -11.11 29.78
N LEU A 17 5.85 -10.03 29.55
CA LEU A 17 5.15 -9.28 30.59
C LEU A 17 4.02 -10.12 31.25
N HIS A 18 4.30 -10.50 32.49
CA HIS A 18 3.47 -10.41 33.70
C HIS A 18 2.01 -10.89 33.67
N LYS A 19 1.79 -11.97 34.44
CA LYS A 19 0.52 -12.49 34.97
C LYS A 19 -0.40 -11.37 35.50
N GLN A 20 -1.64 -11.29 35.00
CA GLN A 20 -2.70 -10.56 35.70
C GLN A 20 -3.24 -11.42 36.84
N THR A 21 -2.84 -11.08 38.06
CA THR A 21 -3.41 -11.59 39.30
C THR A 21 -4.79 -11.00 39.56
N SER A 22 -5.69 -11.87 39.99
CA SER A 22 -7.01 -11.62 40.54
C SER A 22 -7.04 -10.52 41.60
N THR A 23 -7.90 -9.52 41.40
CA THR A 23 -8.46 -8.72 42.49
C THR A 23 -9.95 -8.49 42.22
N SER A 24 -10.75 -9.07 43.10
CA SER A 24 -12.20 -8.93 43.24
C SER A 24 -12.63 -7.48 43.46
N HIS A 25 -13.58 -7.00 42.67
CA HIS A 25 -14.37 -5.80 42.98
C HIS A 25 -15.86 -6.15 43.19
N PRO A 26 -16.54 -5.43 44.10
CA PRO A 26 -17.76 -5.91 44.74
C PRO A 26 -19.04 -5.76 43.91
N LEU A 27 -20.00 -6.60 44.29
CA LEU A 27 -21.38 -6.72 43.81
C LEU A 27 -22.12 -5.38 43.75
N PHE A 28 -22.56 -4.99 42.56
CA PHE A 28 -23.62 -4.00 42.36
C PHE A 28 -24.92 -4.74 41.99
N HIS A 29 -25.87 -4.76 42.92
CA HIS A 29 -27.28 -5.01 42.61
C HIS A 29 -27.86 -3.76 41.96
N SER A 30 -28.62 -3.89 40.87
CA SER A 30 -30.00 -3.39 40.78
C SER A 30 -30.54 -3.33 39.33
N SER A 31 -31.76 -3.85 39.19
CA SER A 31 -32.81 -3.50 38.23
C SER A 31 -32.73 -4.03 36.80
N ASN A 32 -33.29 -5.24 36.63
CA ASN A 32 -33.78 -5.78 35.37
C ASN A 32 -34.97 -4.96 34.86
N ASN A 33 -34.85 -4.35 33.69
CA ASN A 33 -36.01 -3.97 32.88
C ASN A 33 -35.86 -4.59 31.48
N ALA A 34 -36.25 -5.87 31.40
CA ALA A 34 -36.19 -6.65 30.17
C ALA A 34 -37.44 -6.36 29.31
N LYS A 35 -37.23 -5.79 28.12
CA LYS A 35 -38.23 -5.69 27.06
C LYS A 35 -38.46 -7.10 26.47
N PRO A 36 -39.71 -7.56 26.25
CA PRO A 36 -39.96 -8.89 25.71
C PRO A 36 -39.43 -9.03 24.27
N PRO A 37 -38.87 -10.19 23.89
CA PRO A 37 -38.36 -10.44 22.55
C PRO A 37 -39.50 -10.58 21.54
N THR A 38 -39.42 -9.83 20.43
CA THR A 38 -40.33 -9.96 19.28
C THR A 38 -40.08 -11.29 18.54
N PRO A 39 -41.12 -11.96 18.03
CA PRO A 39 -40.98 -13.22 17.30
C PRO A 39 -40.21 -13.03 15.98
N PRO A 40 -39.41 -14.02 15.54
CA PRO A 40 -38.70 -13.94 14.28
C PRO A 40 -39.66 -14.06 13.09
N SER A 41 -39.57 -13.14 12.14
CA SER A 41 -40.26 -13.21 10.85
C SER A 41 -39.77 -14.41 10.02
N PRO A 42 -40.64 -15.11 9.27
CA PRO A 42 -40.24 -16.23 8.42
C PRO A 42 -39.32 -15.73 7.30
N LYS A 43 -38.10 -16.27 7.22
CA LYS A 43 -37.17 -16.01 6.12
C LYS A 43 -37.65 -16.77 4.88
N LEU A 44 -38.10 -16.03 3.86
CA LEU A 44 -38.31 -16.59 2.53
C LEU A 44 -36.95 -17.07 1.97
N PRO A 45 -36.88 -18.24 1.30
CA PRO A 45 -35.66 -18.67 0.66
C PRO A 45 -35.43 -17.79 -0.58
N PHE A 46 -34.59 -16.77 -0.45
CA PHE A 46 -34.00 -16.11 -1.60
C PHE A 46 -33.01 -17.09 -2.24
N SER A 47 -33.44 -17.78 -3.30
CA SER A 47 -32.53 -18.48 -4.20
C SER A 47 -31.82 -17.44 -5.07
N ILE A 48 -30.59 -17.10 -4.68
CA ILE A 48 -29.69 -16.36 -5.57
C ILE A 48 -29.15 -17.38 -6.58
N SER A 49 -29.70 -17.38 -7.79
CA SER A 49 -29.10 -18.11 -8.91
C SER A 49 -27.81 -17.40 -9.30
N ALA A 50 -26.68 -17.93 -8.84
CA ALA A 50 -25.36 -17.41 -9.17
C ALA A 50 -24.94 -17.89 -10.56
N SER A 51 -25.35 -17.18 -11.61
CA SER A 51 -24.74 -17.29 -12.94
C SER A 51 -23.59 -16.29 -13.07
N ALA A 52 -22.55 -16.45 -12.25
CA ALA A 52 -21.31 -15.72 -12.46
C ALA A 52 -20.46 -16.49 -13.49
N SER A 53 -20.40 -15.97 -14.72
CA SER A 53 -19.35 -16.36 -15.66
C SER A 53 -18.03 -15.85 -15.11
N THR A 54 -17.34 -16.69 -14.35
CA THR A 54 -15.98 -16.36 -13.88
C THR A 54 -15.10 -16.26 -15.13
N PRO A 55 -14.46 -15.11 -15.43
CA PRO A 55 -13.42 -15.11 -16.45
C PRO A 55 -12.34 -16.07 -15.95
N SER A 56 -12.15 -17.17 -16.67
CA SER A 56 -11.06 -18.11 -16.40
C SER A 56 -9.75 -17.33 -16.38
N ALA A 57 -8.91 -17.57 -15.38
CA ALA A 57 -7.62 -16.91 -15.25
C ALA A 57 -6.86 -16.92 -16.60
N PRO A 58 -6.26 -15.78 -17.02
CA PRO A 58 -5.62 -15.70 -18.32
C PRO A 58 -4.53 -16.76 -18.43
N LYS A 59 -4.61 -17.57 -19.49
CA LYS A 59 -3.63 -18.63 -19.75
C LYS A 59 -2.26 -17.98 -19.98
N ARG A 60 -1.24 -18.45 -19.25
CA ARG A 60 0.14 -17.98 -19.37
C ARG A 60 0.62 -18.09 -20.82
N GLU A 61 1.03 -16.96 -21.41
CA GLU A 61 1.63 -16.92 -22.74
C GLU A 61 2.98 -17.66 -22.71
N THR A 62 3.18 -18.57 -23.66
CA THR A 62 4.32 -19.51 -23.70
C THR A 62 5.18 -19.32 -24.96
N ASP A 63 4.73 -18.52 -25.93
CA ASP A 63 5.50 -18.22 -27.14
C ASP A 63 6.82 -17.50 -26.80
N PRO A 64 8.00 -18.07 -27.14
CA PRO A 64 9.29 -17.44 -26.86
C PRO A 64 9.50 -16.09 -27.56
N LYS A 65 8.70 -15.76 -28.59
CA LYS A 65 8.71 -14.43 -29.25
C LYS A 65 7.94 -13.36 -28.48
N LYS A 66 7.06 -13.75 -27.57
CA LYS A 66 6.23 -12.85 -26.74
C LYS A 66 6.73 -12.78 -25.29
N ARG A 67 8.04 -12.87 -25.10
CA ARG A 67 8.63 -12.75 -23.76
C ARG A 67 8.41 -11.34 -23.24
N VAL A 68 7.85 -11.26 -22.03
CA VAL A 68 7.68 -10.01 -21.30
C VAL A 68 8.96 -9.72 -20.53
N VAL A 69 9.46 -8.50 -20.69
CA VAL A 69 10.63 -7.98 -19.98
C VAL A 69 10.28 -6.61 -19.40
N ILE A 70 10.94 -6.24 -18.32
CA ILE A 70 10.85 -4.90 -17.74
C ILE A 70 11.97 -4.09 -18.38
N THR A 71 11.61 -3.07 -19.16
CA THR A 71 12.59 -2.22 -19.88
C THR A 71 12.81 -0.87 -19.22
N GLY A 72 11.87 -0.42 -18.41
CA GLY A 72 11.97 0.84 -17.67
C GLY A 72 11.10 0.81 -16.43
N MET A 73 11.50 1.59 -15.43
CA MET A 73 10.82 1.71 -14.16
C MET A 73 10.72 3.18 -13.80
N GLY A 74 9.63 3.53 -13.12
CA GLY A 74 9.42 4.86 -12.59
C GLY A 74 8.54 4.75 -11.36
N LEU A 75 8.83 5.58 -10.36
CA LEU A 75 8.13 5.56 -9.09
C LEU A 75 8.05 6.95 -8.50
N VAL A 76 7.09 7.14 -7.60
CA VAL A 76 7.00 8.29 -6.71
C VAL A 76 6.72 7.73 -5.32
N SER A 77 7.62 7.99 -4.38
CA SER A 77 7.60 7.41 -3.04
C SER A 77 7.96 8.44 -1.97
N VAL A 78 7.89 8.02 -0.70
CA VAL A 78 8.33 8.81 0.47
C VAL A 78 9.80 9.22 0.39
N PHE A 79 10.62 8.48 -0.35
CA PHE A 79 12.04 8.75 -0.52
C PHE A 79 12.36 9.64 -1.72
N GLY A 80 11.35 10.03 -2.50
CA GLY A 80 11.48 10.82 -3.71
C GLY A 80 10.93 10.09 -4.94
N ASN A 81 11.28 10.62 -6.11
CA ASN A 81 10.84 10.11 -7.41
C ASN A 81 11.99 9.51 -8.23
N ASP A 82 13.15 9.31 -7.62
CA ASP A 82 14.33 8.70 -8.25
C ASP A 82 14.43 7.22 -7.88
N VAL A 83 14.64 6.36 -8.87
CA VAL A 83 14.60 4.90 -8.70
C VAL A 83 15.85 4.40 -7.97
N ASP A 84 17.02 4.93 -8.31
CA ASP A 84 18.29 4.51 -7.75
C ASP A 84 18.38 4.95 -6.29
N ALA A 85 18.07 6.21 -6.00
CA ALA A 85 18.04 6.73 -4.63
C ALA A 85 16.99 6.02 -3.75
N TYR A 86 15.85 5.63 -4.33
CA TYR A 86 14.87 4.81 -3.63
C TYR A 86 15.43 3.43 -3.29
N TYR A 87 16.07 2.77 -4.25
CA TYR A 87 16.65 1.44 -4.08
C TYR A 87 17.79 1.42 -3.06
N GLU A 88 18.68 2.42 -3.10
CA GLU A 88 19.77 2.57 -2.11
C GLU A 88 19.25 2.68 -0.68
N LYS A 89 18.21 3.50 -0.47
CA LYS A 89 17.59 3.65 0.86
C LYS A 89 16.89 2.39 1.35
N LEU A 90 16.28 1.62 0.44
CA LEU A 90 15.74 0.30 0.76
C LEU A 90 16.84 -0.65 1.22
N LEU A 91 17.97 -0.68 0.51
CA LEU A 91 19.12 -1.51 0.89
C LEU A 91 19.74 -1.07 2.23
N ALA A 92 19.73 0.24 2.51
CA ALA A 92 20.17 0.78 3.79
C ALA A 92 19.18 0.52 4.94
N GLY A 93 17.97 0.03 4.65
CA GLY A 93 16.93 -0.23 5.66
C GLY A 93 16.35 1.06 6.26
N GLU A 94 16.39 2.17 5.52
CA GLU A 94 15.82 3.44 5.97
C GLU A 94 14.28 3.35 6.05
N SER A 95 13.70 3.97 7.07
CA SER A 95 12.24 4.09 7.20
C SER A 95 11.78 5.48 6.79
N GLY A 96 10.82 5.55 5.86
CA GLY A 96 10.19 6.79 5.43
C GLY A 96 8.97 7.20 6.26
N ILE A 97 8.70 6.52 7.37
CA ILE A 97 7.55 6.79 8.23
C ILE A 97 7.86 7.96 9.16
N THR A 98 7.01 8.98 9.13
CA THR A 98 7.14 10.18 9.97
C THR A 98 5.80 10.55 10.57
N LEU A 99 5.79 11.51 11.51
CA LEU A 99 4.54 12.11 11.97
C LEU A 99 3.82 12.79 10.80
N ILE A 100 2.49 12.69 10.80
CA ILE A 100 1.64 13.33 9.82
C ILE A 100 1.66 14.84 10.07
N ASP A 101 2.03 15.61 9.05
CA ASP A 101 2.14 17.07 9.10
C ASP A 101 1.34 17.77 7.98
N ARG A 102 0.74 17.02 7.05
CA ARG A 102 -0.21 17.56 6.07
C ARG A 102 -1.51 18.08 6.69
N PHE A 103 -1.87 17.59 7.88
CA PHE A 103 -3.04 18.04 8.63
C PHE A 103 -2.82 17.80 10.14
N ASP A 104 -3.66 18.43 10.98
CA ASP A 104 -3.64 18.19 12.43
C ASP A 104 -4.16 16.78 12.76
N ALA A 105 -3.21 15.87 12.98
CA ALA A 105 -3.51 14.48 13.32
C ALA A 105 -3.76 14.25 14.83
N SER A 106 -3.75 15.27 15.69
CA SER A 106 -3.80 15.12 17.15
C SER A 106 -5.05 14.38 17.65
N LYS A 107 -6.19 14.55 16.96
CA LYS A 107 -7.47 13.93 17.32
C LYS A 107 -7.60 12.47 16.87
N PHE A 108 -6.64 11.97 16.10
CA PHE A 108 -6.68 10.61 15.55
C PHE A 108 -5.84 9.64 16.40
N PRO A 109 -6.24 8.36 16.47
CA PRO A 109 -5.48 7.33 17.18
C PRO A 109 -4.12 7.06 16.52
N THR A 110 -4.04 7.14 15.18
CA THR A 110 -2.81 7.00 14.40
C THR A 110 -2.36 8.36 13.91
N ARG A 111 -1.10 8.72 14.19
CA ARG A 111 -0.54 10.06 13.92
C ARG A 111 0.71 10.05 13.06
N PHE A 112 1.07 8.89 12.52
CA PHE A 112 2.25 8.69 11.70
C PHE A 112 1.85 8.05 10.37
N GLY A 113 2.67 8.28 9.34
CA GLY A 113 2.46 7.74 8.00
C GLY A 113 3.62 8.03 7.06
N GLY A 114 3.64 7.33 5.93
CA GLY A 114 4.58 7.57 4.84
C GLY A 114 4.08 8.72 3.97
N GLN A 115 4.47 9.96 4.30
CA GLN A 115 4.08 11.12 3.52
C GLN A 115 5.08 11.40 2.39
N ILE A 116 4.57 11.58 1.17
CA ILE A 116 5.40 12.05 0.04
C ILE A 116 5.60 13.56 0.19
N ARG A 117 6.86 13.95 0.42
CA ARG A 117 7.29 15.33 0.67
C ARG A 117 8.01 15.89 -0.56
N GLY A 118 7.85 17.19 -0.82
CA GLY A 118 8.58 17.86 -1.89
C GLY A 118 8.28 17.33 -3.29
N PHE A 119 7.09 16.74 -3.50
CA PHE A 119 6.68 16.28 -4.82
C PHE A 119 6.56 17.46 -5.78
N LYS A 120 7.08 17.25 -6.99
CA LYS A 120 7.13 18.22 -8.08
C LYS A 120 6.64 17.54 -9.35
N SER A 121 5.62 18.13 -9.96
CA SER A 121 5.01 17.65 -11.22
C SER A 121 5.44 18.49 -12.42
N GLU A 122 6.28 19.51 -12.22
CA GLU A 122 6.78 20.38 -13.28
C GLU A 122 7.50 19.57 -14.37
N GLY A 123 7.23 19.90 -15.64
CA GLY A 123 7.76 19.18 -16.80
C GLY A 123 6.99 17.91 -17.17
N TYR A 124 6.24 17.33 -16.23
CA TYR A 124 5.43 16.13 -16.47
C TYR A 124 3.95 16.44 -16.69
N ILE A 125 3.39 17.42 -15.98
CA ILE A 125 1.97 17.78 -16.07
C ILE A 125 1.84 19.26 -16.40
N ASP A 126 0.95 19.61 -17.33
CA ASP A 126 0.62 21.01 -17.59
C ASP A 126 -0.04 21.65 -16.35
N GLY A 127 0.34 22.87 -16.00
CA GLY A 127 -0.09 23.52 -14.75
C GLY A 127 -1.60 23.68 -14.61
N LYS A 128 -2.34 23.77 -15.72
CA LYS A 128 -3.81 23.80 -15.71
C LYS A 128 -4.40 22.45 -15.29
N ASN A 129 -3.80 21.35 -15.75
CA ASN A 129 -4.23 20.00 -15.40
C ASN A 129 -3.73 19.60 -14.01
N ASP A 130 -2.54 20.04 -13.62
CA ASP A 130 -1.94 19.71 -12.32
C ASP A 130 -2.85 20.12 -11.15
N ARG A 131 -3.49 21.29 -11.23
CA ARG A 131 -4.43 21.78 -10.21
C ARG A 131 -5.76 21.03 -10.16
N ARG A 132 -6.11 20.27 -11.20
CA ARG A 132 -7.39 19.55 -11.34
C ARG A 132 -7.26 18.08 -10.98
N LEU A 133 -6.04 17.55 -10.89
CA LEU A 133 -5.76 16.15 -10.63
C LEU A 133 -5.57 15.92 -9.13
N ASP A 134 -6.09 14.80 -8.64
CA ASP A 134 -5.78 14.31 -7.30
C ASP A 134 -4.29 13.92 -7.19
N ASP A 135 -3.75 13.95 -5.97
CA ASP A 135 -2.38 13.53 -5.67
C ASP A 135 -2.05 12.16 -6.23
N CYS A 136 -2.94 11.17 -6.08
CA CYS A 136 -2.73 9.81 -6.58
C CYS A 136 -2.50 9.81 -8.09
N LEU A 137 -3.36 10.52 -8.84
CA LEU A 137 -3.22 10.64 -10.29
C LEU A 137 -1.94 11.37 -10.69
N ARG A 138 -1.57 12.42 -9.97
CA ARG A 138 -0.32 13.14 -10.23
C ARG A 138 0.89 12.23 -10.05
N TYR A 139 0.93 11.44 -8.98
CA TYR A 139 1.99 10.48 -8.74
C TYR A 139 2.06 9.42 -9.84
N CYS A 140 0.91 8.87 -10.25
CA CYS A 140 0.84 7.86 -11.31
C CYS A 140 1.31 8.39 -12.67
N ILE A 141 0.93 9.62 -13.03
CA ILE A 141 1.37 10.23 -14.29
C ILE A 141 2.88 10.46 -14.28
N VAL A 142 3.43 11.01 -13.20
CA VAL A 142 4.88 11.25 -13.09
C VAL A 142 5.65 9.92 -13.11
N ALA A 143 5.21 8.93 -12.32
CA ALA A 143 5.84 7.60 -12.28
C ALA A 143 5.80 6.91 -13.66
N GLY A 144 4.64 6.93 -14.33
CA GLY A 144 4.47 6.33 -15.65
C GLY A 144 5.33 7.01 -16.71
N LYS A 145 5.43 8.33 -16.71
CA LYS A 145 6.31 9.06 -17.63
C LYS A 145 7.79 8.75 -17.38
N LYS A 146 8.22 8.71 -16.11
CA LYS A 146 9.59 8.28 -15.76
C LYS A 146 9.89 6.85 -16.21
N ALA A 147 8.92 5.95 -16.13
CA ALA A 147 9.09 4.57 -16.62
C ALA A 147 9.27 4.52 -18.14
N LEU A 148 8.55 5.36 -18.89
CA LEU A 148 8.72 5.49 -20.35
C LEU A 148 10.08 6.10 -20.71
N GLU A 149 10.52 7.11 -19.97
CA GLU A 149 11.85 7.71 -20.11
C GLU A 149 12.96 6.68 -19.86
N GLY A 150 12.85 5.90 -18.77
CA GLY A 150 13.81 4.84 -18.44
C GLY A 150 13.82 3.68 -19.46
N ALA A 151 12.70 3.45 -20.15
CA ALA A 151 12.61 2.47 -21.23
C ALA A 151 13.07 3.02 -22.60
N ASP A 152 13.40 4.31 -22.69
CA ASP A 152 13.60 5.02 -23.95
C ASP A 152 12.44 4.79 -24.95
N LEU A 153 11.20 4.90 -24.45
CA LEU A 153 9.98 4.72 -25.23
C LEU A 153 9.22 6.05 -25.35
N GLY A 154 9.34 6.71 -26.51
CA GLY A 154 8.63 7.95 -26.85
C GLY A 154 8.35 8.11 -28.35
N GLY A 155 7.55 9.13 -28.69
CA GLY A 155 7.21 9.50 -30.07
C GLY A 155 6.29 8.48 -30.76
N ASP A 156 6.63 8.09 -31.98
CA ASP A 156 5.83 7.20 -32.85
C ASP A 156 5.57 5.80 -32.25
N ARG A 157 6.38 5.40 -31.25
CA ARG A 157 6.24 4.12 -30.56
C ARG A 157 5.06 4.08 -29.59
N LEU A 158 4.46 5.22 -29.26
CA LEU A 158 3.33 5.33 -28.33
C LEU A 158 2.05 4.66 -28.84
N GLY A 159 1.89 4.49 -30.15
CA GLY A 159 0.68 3.88 -30.74
C GLY A 159 0.42 2.42 -30.34
N LYS A 160 1.40 1.75 -29.72
CA LYS A 160 1.27 0.38 -29.19
C LYS A 160 1.39 0.29 -27.67
N VAL A 161 1.45 1.44 -26.99
CA VAL A 161 1.57 1.50 -25.53
C VAL A 161 0.18 1.52 -24.93
N CYS A 162 -0.08 0.60 -24.02
CA CYS A 162 -1.29 0.59 -23.19
C CYS A 162 -0.88 0.94 -21.75
N VAL A 163 -1.66 1.79 -21.10
CA VAL A 163 -1.48 2.13 -19.69
C VAL A 163 -2.56 1.41 -18.89
N ILE A 164 -2.13 0.61 -17.92
CA ILE A 164 -3.00 -0.04 -16.96
C ILE A 164 -2.84 0.72 -15.65
N TYR A 165 -3.92 1.33 -15.18
CA TYR A 165 -3.97 2.03 -13.90
C TYR A 165 -5.12 1.46 -13.08
N ASP A 166 -4.83 1.10 -11.84
CA ASP A 166 -5.79 0.56 -10.88
C ASP A 166 -5.78 1.48 -9.65
N PRO A 167 -6.75 2.39 -9.52
CA PRO A 167 -6.99 3.08 -8.26
C PRO A 167 -7.57 2.07 -7.27
N CYS A 168 -6.92 1.90 -6.11
CA CYS A 168 -7.43 1.11 -4.99
C CYS A 168 -8.93 1.29 -4.72
#